data_AF-A0A1M5UHC3-F1
#
_entry.id   AF-A0A1M5UHC3-F1
#
_cell.length_a   1.000
_cell.length_b   1.000
_cell.length_c   1.000
_cell.angle_alpha   90.00
_cell.angle_beta   90.00
_cell.angle_gamma   90.00
#
_symmetry.space_group_name_H-M   'P 1'
#
loop_
_entity.id
_entity.type
_entity.pdbx_description
1 polymer ?
#
loop_
_entity_poly.entity_id
_entity_poly.type
_entity_poly.pdbx_seq_one_letter_code
_entity_poly.pdbx_strand_id
1 'polypeptide(L)'
;MRFLVFVLFIVGLIYLQIRLSKMKNKWFGLIIPTIFFIFSLLGVLNMAVYTSFTKETINTLDESGVVIAKQVIENSSTNVPSLIFTTVIILLLYNIPTAIFLGIYAVCRDKIKKNSELEKMNIQDLE
;
A
#
# COMPACT_ATOMS: atom_id res chain seq x y z
N MET A 1 -7.22 12.60 -20.25
CA MET A 1 -6.44 13.48 -19.35
C MET A 1 -6.19 12.87 -17.97
N ARG A 2 -7.21 12.40 -17.23
CA ARG A 2 -7.02 11.89 -15.86
C ARG A 2 -6.04 10.71 -15.75
N PHE A 3 -6.10 9.74 -16.67
CA PHE A 3 -5.17 8.60 -16.73
C PHE A 3 -3.71 8.97 -17.06
N LEU A 4 -3.49 9.99 -17.87
CA LEU A 4 -2.14 10.45 -18.25
C LEU A 4 -1.38 11.04 -17.06
N VAL A 5 -2.09 11.76 -16.19
CA VAL A 5 -1.52 12.31 -14.94
C VAL A 5 -1.05 11.20 -14.01
N PHE A 6 -1.82 10.10 -13.91
CA PHE A 6 -1.41 8.94 -13.11
C PHE A 6 -0.14 8.28 -13.64
N VAL A 7 -0.02 8.11 -14.97
CA VAL A 7 1.18 7.53 -15.59
C VAL A 7 2.40 8.40 -15.34
N LEU A 8 2.28 9.73 -15.52
CA LEU A 8 3.37 10.67 -15.26
C LEU A 8 3.84 10.63 -13.79
N PHE A 9 2.89 10.52 -12.86
CA PHE A 9 3.18 10.41 -11.44
C PHE A 9 3.94 9.12 -11.10
N ILE A 10 3.53 7.97 -11.67
CA ILE A 10 4.24 6.68 -11.49
C ILE A 10 5.67 6.75 -12.04
N VAL A 11 5.87 7.33 -13.22
CA VAL A 11 7.21 7.50 -13.80
C VAL A 11 8.09 8.39 -12.91
N GLY A 12 7.54 9.48 -12.37
CA GLY A 12 8.24 10.34 -11.41
C GLY A 12 8.62 9.62 -10.11
N LEU A 13 7.74 8.78 -9.58
CA LEU A 13 8.01 7.95 -8.41
C LEU A 13 9.11 6.92 -8.67
N ILE A 14 9.13 6.28 -9.85
CA ILE A 14 10.17 5.33 -10.26
C ILE A 14 11.52 6.04 -10.40
N TYR A 15 11.54 7.22 -11.04
CA TYR A 15 12.75 8.02 -11.17
C TYR A 15 13.28 8.45 -9.80
N LEU A 16 12.38 8.87 -8.90
CA LEU A 16 12.74 9.27 -7.53
C LEU A 16 13.27 8.08 -6.72
N GLN A 17 12.65 6.89 -6.82
CA GLN A 17 13.14 5.61 -6.28
C GLN A 17 14.60 5.35 -6.69
N ILE A 18 14.89 5.43 -7.99
CA ILE A 18 16.22 5.18 -8.54
C ILE A 18 17.23 6.23 -8.03
N ARG A 19 16.83 7.50 -7.98
CA ARG A 19 17.69 8.58 -7.48
C ARG A 19 17.95 8.47 -5.98
N LEU A 20 16.97 8.05 -5.19
CA LEU A 20 17.11 7.78 -3.76
C LEU A 20 17.96 6.52 -3.50
N SER A 21 17.83 5.49 -4.33
CA SER A 21 18.66 4.27 -4.24
C SER A 21 20.15 4.57 -4.48
N LYS A 22 20.47 5.61 -5.26
CA LYS A 22 21.84 6.07 -5.49
C LYS A 22 22.42 6.92 -4.34
N MET A 23 21.64 7.34 -3.35
CA MET A 23 22.19 8.05 -2.18
C MET A 23 22.92 7.08 -1.24
N LYS A 24 24.05 7.51 -0.67
CA LYS A 24 24.86 6.72 0.31
C LYS A 24 24.05 6.19 1.50
N ASN A 25 22.90 6.81 1.82
CA ASN A 25 22.07 6.42 2.95
C ASN A 25 21.05 5.33 2.58
N LYS A 26 21.25 4.16 3.18
CA LYS A 26 20.45 2.92 3.05
C LYS A 26 18.94 3.06 3.32
N TRP A 27 18.52 4.17 3.91
CA TRP A 27 17.17 4.37 4.44
C TRP A 27 16.21 5.04 3.46
N PHE A 28 16.72 5.88 2.55
CA PHE A 28 15.83 6.66 1.70
C PHE A 28 15.15 5.80 0.63
N GLY A 29 15.84 4.85 0.01
CA GLY A 29 15.21 3.92 -0.95
C GLY A 29 14.09 3.06 -0.34
N LEU A 30 14.09 2.88 0.98
CA LEU A 30 13.08 2.10 1.71
C LEU A 30 11.84 2.93 2.08
N ILE A 31 11.88 4.27 1.92
CA ILE A 31 10.78 5.14 2.31
C ILE A 31 9.52 4.86 1.48
N ILE A 32 9.68 4.56 0.19
CA ILE A 32 8.58 4.37 -0.76
C ILE A 32 7.85 3.03 -0.53
N PRO A 33 8.55 1.88 -0.37
CA PRO A 33 7.91 0.63 0.02
C PRO A 33 7.23 0.71 1.39
N THR A 34 7.85 1.43 2.34
CA THR A 34 7.30 1.58 3.70
C THR A 34 6.03 2.43 3.71
N ILE A 35 5.99 3.52 2.93
CA ILE A 35 4.78 4.35 2.78
C ILE A 35 3.65 3.53 2.13
N PHE A 36 3.94 2.73 1.11
CA PHE A 36 2.93 1.84 0.50
C PHE A 36 2.41 0.79 1.48
N PHE A 37 3.30 0.22 2.29
CA PHE A 37 2.92 -0.72 3.34
C PHE A 37 2.02 -0.07 4.41
N ILE A 38 2.39 1.13 4.87
CA ILE A 38 1.58 1.92 5.80
C ILE A 38 0.22 2.28 5.19
N PHE A 39 0.18 2.64 3.90
CA PHE A 39 -1.05 2.95 3.18
C PHE A 39 -1.95 1.71 3.02
N SER A 40 -1.36 0.54 2.76
CA SER A 40 -2.09 -0.73 2.76
C SER A 40 -2.68 -1.05 4.14
N LEU A 41 -1.94 -0.76 5.22
CA LEU A 41 -2.41 -0.97 6.59
C LEU A 41 -3.57 -0.03 6.95
N LEU A 42 -3.48 1.23 6.52
CA LEU A 42 -4.57 2.20 6.59
C LEU A 42 -5.82 1.73 5.83
N GLY A 43 -5.67 1.12 4.66
CA GLY A 43 -6.78 0.54 3.90
C GLY A 43 -7.52 -0.57 4.66
N VAL A 44 -6.77 -1.45 5.33
CA VAL A 44 -7.35 -2.51 6.17
C VAL A 44 -8.01 -1.95 7.42
N LEU A 45 -7.42 -0.96 8.09
CA LEU A 45 -8.06 -0.27 9.22
C LEU A 45 -9.35 0.44 8.79
N ASN A 46 -9.35 1.04 7.61
CA ASN A 46 -10.53 1.68 7.03
C ASN A 46 -11.67 0.67 6.81
N MET A 47 -11.38 -0.60 6.47
CA MET A 47 -12.43 -1.63 6.34
C MET A 47 -13.28 -1.77 7.61
N ALA A 48 -12.64 -1.82 8.79
CA ALA A 48 -13.33 -1.94 10.08
C ALA A 48 -14.15 -0.69 10.44
N VAL A 49 -13.67 0.47 9.99
CA VAL A 49 -14.32 1.76 10.12
C VAL A 49 -15.55 1.78 9.19
N TYR A 50 -15.43 1.42 7.92
CA TYR A 50 -16.53 1.39 6.95
C TYR A 50 -17.66 0.41 7.31
N THR A 51 -17.35 -0.76 7.87
CA THR A 51 -18.40 -1.67 8.39
C THR A 51 -19.16 -1.07 9.58
N SER A 52 -18.54 -0.15 10.33
CA SER A 52 -19.18 0.53 11.45
C SER A 52 -20.05 1.72 11.01
N PHE A 53 -19.68 2.40 9.91
CA PHE A 53 -20.42 3.55 9.37
C PHE A 53 -21.57 3.19 8.42
N THR A 54 -21.57 1.98 7.85
CA THR A 54 -22.62 1.49 6.94
C THR A 54 -23.86 0.94 7.66
N LYS A 55 -23.99 1.23 8.96
CA LYS A 55 -25.23 1.01 9.72
C LYS A 55 -26.32 1.96 9.20
N GLU A 56 -26.94 1.61 8.09
CA GLU A 56 -28.14 2.30 7.62
C GLU A 56 -29.25 2.08 8.66
N THR A 57 -29.71 3.20 9.22
CA THR A 57 -30.88 3.21 10.09
C THR A 57 -32.10 3.32 9.17
N ILE A 58 -32.80 2.22 8.96
CA ILE A 58 -34.09 2.26 8.27
C ILE A 58 -35.16 2.60 9.29
N ASN A 59 -35.76 3.77 9.13
CA ASN A 59 -36.98 4.15 9.84
C ASN A 59 -38.15 3.50 9.10
N THR A 60 -38.78 2.50 9.71
CA THR A 60 -40.05 1.99 9.17
C THR A 60 -41.16 2.97 9.56
N LEU A 61 -41.71 3.67 8.58
CA LEU A 61 -42.82 4.60 8.73
C LEU A 61 -44.13 3.82 8.53
N ASP A 62 -45.09 4.00 9.44
CA ASP A 62 -46.47 3.57 9.23
C ASP A 62 -47.16 4.44 8.16
N GLU A 63 -48.33 4.03 7.63
CA GLU A 63 -49.11 4.81 6.64
C GLU A 63 -49.48 6.22 7.15
N SER A 64 -49.44 6.43 8.47
CA SER A 64 -49.68 7.69 9.18
C SER A 64 -48.43 8.59 9.32
N GLY A 65 -47.25 8.15 8.85
CA GLY A 65 -45.98 8.88 8.94
C GLY A 65 -45.28 8.79 10.31
N VAL A 66 -45.79 7.95 11.23
CA VAL A 66 -45.19 7.73 12.56
C VAL A 66 -44.10 6.65 12.48
N VAL A 67 -42.93 6.93 13.09
CA VAL A 67 -41.80 5.99 13.14
C VAL A 67 -42.07 4.91 14.18
N ILE A 68 -42.42 3.70 13.74
CA ILE A 68 -42.85 2.60 14.62
C ILE A 68 -41.74 1.60 14.95
N ALA A 69 -40.66 1.55 14.17
CA ALA A 69 -39.46 0.80 14.51
C ALA A 69 -38.19 1.41 13.88
N LYS A 70 -37.09 1.34 14.63
CA LYS A 70 -35.74 1.69 14.17
C LYS A 70 -34.99 0.38 13.90
N GLN A 71 -34.97 -0.07 12.66
CA GLN A 71 -34.28 -1.30 12.30
C GLN A 71 -32.88 -0.95 11.78
N VAL A 72 -31.86 -1.30 12.56
CA VAL A 72 -30.47 -1.27 12.11
C VAL A 72 -30.26 -2.56 11.32
N ILE A 73 -30.22 -2.47 10.00
CA ILE A 73 -29.87 -3.65 9.17
C ILE A 73 -28.37 -3.89 9.32
N GLU A 74 -28.03 -4.79 10.22
CA GLU A 74 -26.69 -5.37 10.30
C GLU A 74 -26.67 -6.57 9.33
N ASN A 75 -26.27 -6.34 8.08
CA ASN A 75 -26.00 -7.43 7.12
C ASN A 75 -24.71 -8.15 7.55
N SER A 76 -24.77 -8.94 8.62
CA SER A 76 -23.64 -9.64 9.25
C SER A 76 -23.66 -11.15 8.96
N SER A 77 -24.14 -11.57 7.79
CA SER A 77 -24.02 -12.96 7.32
C SER A 77 -22.74 -13.19 6.52
N THR A 78 -21.63 -12.58 6.92
CA THR A 78 -20.31 -12.97 6.42
C THR A 78 -19.63 -13.82 7.47
N ASN A 79 -19.61 -15.12 7.22
CA ASN A 79 -18.76 -16.10 7.90
C ASN A 79 -17.38 -15.49 8.16
N VAL A 80 -17.04 -15.29 9.43
CA VAL A 80 -15.78 -14.68 9.87
C VAL A 80 -14.52 -15.27 9.19
N PRO A 81 -14.46 -16.58 8.84
CA PRO A 81 -13.32 -17.11 8.07
C PRO A 81 -13.21 -16.53 6.65
N SER A 82 -14.34 -16.24 5.98
CA SER A 82 -14.36 -15.67 4.63
C SER A 82 -13.92 -14.20 4.61
N LEU A 83 -14.23 -13.44 5.66
CA LEU A 83 -13.72 -12.07 5.80
C LEU A 83 -12.20 -12.04 5.92
N ILE A 84 -11.64 -12.93 6.74
CA ILE A 84 -10.18 -13.03 6.92
C ILE A 84 -9.53 -13.41 5.60
N PHE A 85 -10.06 -14.44 4.92
CA PHE A 85 -9.54 -14.90 3.62
C PHE A 85 -9.57 -13.80 2.54
N THR A 86 -10.70 -13.10 2.43
CA THR A 86 -10.87 -12.01 1.45
C THR A 86 -9.93 -10.84 1.77
N THR A 87 -9.80 -10.49 3.06
CA THR A 87 -8.89 -9.42 3.51
C THR A 87 -7.43 -9.76 3.19
N VAL A 88 -7.01 -11.00 3.44
CA VAL A 88 -5.65 -11.47 3.12
C VAL A 88 -5.39 -11.42 1.62
N ILE A 89 -6.32 -11.86 0.78
CA ILE A 89 -6.18 -11.78 -0.68
C ILE A 89 -6.07 -10.32 -1.16
N ILE A 90 -6.91 -9.42 -0.65
CA ILE A 90 -6.85 -8.00 -0.99
C ILE A 90 -5.50 -7.41 -0.56
N LEU A 91 -5.02 -7.76 0.63
CA LEU A 91 -3.73 -7.31 1.16
C LEU A 91 -2.58 -7.79 0.28
N LEU A 92 -2.60 -9.05 -0.15
CA LEU A 92 -1.61 -9.60 -1.07
C LEU A 92 -1.63 -8.89 -2.43
N LEU A 93 -2.81 -8.72 -3.04
CA LEU A 93 -2.96 -8.05 -4.34
C LEU A 93 -2.47 -6.60 -4.30
N TYR A 94 -2.83 -5.85 -3.26
CA TYR A 94 -2.45 -4.44 -3.12
C TYR A 94 -0.96 -4.24 -2.82
N ASN A 95 -0.28 -5.27 -2.29
CA ASN A 95 1.15 -5.23 -1.99
C ASN A 95 2.05 -5.78 -3.11
N ILE A 96 1.50 -6.27 -4.23
CA ILE A 96 2.28 -6.68 -5.40
C ILE A 96 3.21 -5.55 -5.89
N PRO A 97 2.75 -4.29 -6.06
CA PRO A 97 3.62 -3.18 -6.46
C PRO A 97 4.75 -2.93 -5.46
N THR A 98 4.45 -3.03 -4.16
CA THR A 98 5.43 -2.87 -3.07
C THR A 98 6.53 -3.93 -3.16
N ALA A 99 6.17 -5.19 -3.39
CA ALA A 99 7.11 -6.29 -3.55
C ALA A 99 8.01 -6.11 -4.78
N ILE A 100 7.45 -5.65 -5.90
CA ILE A 100 8.21 -5.32 -7.11
C ILE A 100 9.24 -4.22 -6.83
N PHE A 101 8.84 -3.13 -6.16
CA PHE A 101 9.79 -2.07 -5.78
C PHE A 101 10.89 -2.56 -4.84
N LEU A 102 10.55 -3.45 -3.91
CA LEU A 102 11.52 -4.04 -2.98
C LEU A 102 12.54 -4.93 -3.70
N GLY A 103 12.09 -5.72 -4.68
CA GLY A 103 12.95 -6.54 -5.52
C GLY A 103 13.92 -5.69 -6.37
N ILE A 104 13.41 -4.64 -7.01
CA ILE A 104 14.25 -3.70 -7.78
C ILE A 104 15.29 -3.05 -6.86
N TYR A 105 14.88 -2.63 -5.67
CA TYR A 105 15.80 -2.03 -4.69
C TYR A 105 16.93 -2.98 -4.28
N ALA A 106 16.61 -4.24 -3.98
CA ALA A 106 17.61 -5.24 -3.60
C ALA A 106 18.64 -5.47 -4.72
N VAL A 107 18.16 -5.69 -5.96
CA VAL A 107 19.02 -5.95 -7.13
C VAL A 107 19.90 -4.74 -7.45
N CYS A 108 19.34 -3.54 -7.48
CA CYS A 108 20.10 -2.32 -7.75
C CYS A 108 21.15 -2.04 -6.66
N ARG A 109 20.81 -2.31 -5.39
CA ARG A 109 21.70 -2.03 -4.27
C ARG A 109 22.90 -2.97 -4.21
N ASP A 110 22.71 -4.25 -4.50
CA ASP A 110 23.82 -5.20 -4.58
C ASP A 110 24.83 -4.80 -5.66
N LYS A 111 24.33 -4.29 -6.79
CA LYS A 111 25.19 -3.77 -7.86
C LYS A 111 26.02 -2.55 -7.42
N ILE A 112 25.41 -1.62 -6.68
CA ILE A 112 26.11 -0.43 -6.18
C ILE A 112 27.18 -0.82 -5.16
N LYS A 113 26.88 -1.75 -4.25
CA LYS A 113 27.85 -2.22 -3.24
C LYS A 113 29.06 -2.87 -3.89
N LYS A 114 28.83 -3.78 -4.84
CA LYS A 114 29.90 -4.47 -5.57
C LYS A 114 30.81 -3.50 -6.34
N ASN A 115 30.24 -2.49 -7.00
CA ASN A 115 31.04 -1.49 -7.71
C ASN A 115 31.90 -0.65 -6.76
N SER A 116 31.40 -0.33 -5.57
CA SER A 116 32.18 0.44 -4.58
C SER A 116 33.36 -0.35 -3.98
N GLU A 117 33.25 -1.68 -3.92
CA GLU A 117 34.35 -2.55 -3.47
C GLU A 117 35.43 -2.67 -4.56
N LEU A 118 35.05 -2.80 -5.82
CA LEU A 118 35.97 -2.83 -6.96
C LEU A 118 36.74 -1.50 -7.13
N GLU A 119 36.06 -0.37 -6.94
CA GLU A 119 36.69 0.95 -6.99
C GLU A 119 37.70 1.15 -5.85
N LYS A 120 37.40 0.64 -4.64
CA LYS A 120 38.35 0.65 -3.52
C LYS A 120 39.59 -0.18 -3.81
N MET A 121 39.45 -1.34 -4.44
CA MET A 121 40.58 -2.18 -4.83
C MET A 121 41.44 -1.51 -5.91
N ASN A 122 40.80 -0.90 -6.91
CA ASN A 122 41.51 -0.21 -7.99
C ASN A 122 42.30 1.01 -7.50
N ILE A 123 41.77 1.77 -6.52
CA ILE A 123 42.48 2.93 -5.95
C ILE A 123 43.72 2.51 -5.13
N GLN A 124 43.69 1.36 -4.47
CA GLN A 124 44.80 0.87 -3.64
C GLN A 124 45.97 0.30 -4.45
N ASP A 125 45.75 -0.15 -5.69
CA ASP A 125 46.80 -0.65 -6.60
C ASP A 125 47.54 0.48 -7.33
N LEU A 126 47.00 1.70 -7.29
CA LEU A 126 47.49 2.88 -8.00
C LEU A 126 48.38 3.79 -7.14
N GLU A 127 48.56 3.48 -5.85
CA GLU A 127 49.38 4.19 -4.86
C GLU A 127 50.62 3.36 -4.48
#